data_AF-A0A2W4HW04-F1
#
_entry.id   AF-A0A2W4HW04-F1
#
_cell.length_a   1.000
_cell.length_b   1.000
_cell.length_c   1.000
_cell.angle_alpha   90.00
_cell.angle_beta   90.00
_cell.angle_gamma   90.00
#
_symmetry.space_group_name_H-M   'P 1'
#
loop_
_entity.id
_entity.type
_entity.pdbx_description
1 polymer ?
#
loop_
_entity_poly.entity_id
_entity_poly.type
_entity_poly.pdbx_seq_one_letter_code
_entity_poly.pdbx_strand_id
1 'polypeptide(L)'
;MKSMPQLAFAGFRRRALQLTMLSTAFVTLCFFQTTLPAFAGDPVVCLNTTKGPIYIRVFVSMVPNTGGAFLDLVQRGFYSGSAFHRVESWCIQGGGPNGNPNGVFVHPESGQVRRLRLEINRNLSHSGPGVVAMARTQDRNSASCQFYITKQQSRFLDGNYAIFGGVVQGMNTVFSIRPGDGILSAEIVSDGASPPPQQQQAEEAPPPTPQPRSRRGAGGSQTPPVQQGKPQDSGF
;
A
#
# COMPACT_ATOMS: atom_id res chain seq x y z
N MET A 1 7.64 -87.03 46.98
CA MET A 1 9.12 -86.87 46.98
C MET A 1 9.44 -85.70 46.06
N LYS A 2 10.07 -84.58 46.39
CA LYS A 2 10.79 -84.08 47.57
C LYS A 2 10.70 -82.53 47.51
N SER A 3 10.36 -81.93 48.64
CA SER A 3 10.86 -80.68 49.25
C SER A 3 11.26 -79.46 48.39
N MET A 4 10.69 -78.29 48.73
CA MET A 4 11.25 -76.95 48.46
C MET A 4 12.65 -76.78 49.09
N PRO A 5 13.39 -75.71 48.74
CA PRO A 5 13.40 -74.58 49.67
C PRO A 5 13.37 -73.18 49.02
N GLN A 6 12.95 -72.25 49.88
CA GLN A 6 13.00 -70.80 49.84
C GLN A 6 14.40 -70.25 50.21
N LEU A 7 14.51 -68.90 50.16
CA LEU A 7 15.53 -67.99 50.75
C LEU A 7 16.77 -67.71 49.86
N ALA A 8 17.31 -66.49 49.76
CA ALA A 8 17.27 -65.37 50.71
C ALA A 8 17.83 -64.05 50.10
N PHE A 9 17.31 -62.91 50.59
CA PHE A 9 18.00 -61.65 50.96
C PHE A 9 18.79 -60.88 49.87
N ALA A 10 18.95 -59.56 49.86
CA ALA A 10 18.45 -58.41 50.59
C ALA A 10 19.09 -57.20 49.89
N GLY A 11 18.47 -56.02 49.89
CA GLY A 11 19.13 -54.86 49.25
C GLY A 11 18.31 -53.58 49.16
N PHE A 12 17.76 -53.15 50.27
CA PHE A 12 17.19 -51.81 50.44
C PHE A 12 18.26 -50.73 50.23
N ARG A 13 18.02 -49.71 49.39
CA ARG A 13 18.18 -48.26 49.74
C ARG A 13 18.00 -47.31 48.54
N ARG A 14 16.88 -46.56 48.59
CA ARG A 14 16.72 -45.09 48.51
C ARG A 14 17.51 -44.31 47.43
N ARG A 15 16.76 -43.61 46.57
CA ARG A 15 16.72 -42.13 46.37
C ARG A 15 15.90 -41.84 45.10
N ALA A 16 14.69 -41.30 45.23
CA ALA A 16 14.38 -39.86 45.22
C ALA A 16 14.49 -39.24 43.82
N LEU A 17 13.30 -39.00 43.25
CA LEU A 17 12.85 -37.75 42.61
C LEU A 17 13.83 -36.99 41.70
N GLN A 18 13.47 -36.83 40.42
CA GLN A 18 13.74 -35.70 39.49
C GLN A 18 13.69 -36.24 38.05
N LEU A 19 13.16 -35.60 37.01
CA LEU A 19 12.49 -34.31 36.82
C LEU A 19 11.86 -34.43 35.41
N THR A 20 10.57 -34.11 35.27
CA THR A 20 9.89 -33.97 33.97
C THR A 20 10.58 -32.89 33.13
N MET A 21 11.08 -33.25 31.94
CA MET A 21 11.68 -32.31 30.99
C MET A 21 10.76 -32.07 29.78
N LEU A 22 10.40 -30.79 29.64
CA LEU A 22 10.12 -30.01 28.43
C LEU A 22 8.97 -30.52 27.52
N SER A 23 7.79 -29.90 27.46
CA SER A 23 7.50 -28.49 27.14
C SER A 23 8.35 -27.95 25.99
N THR A 24 7.87 -28.13 24.76
CA THR A 24 7.48 -27.05 23.84
C THR A 24 7.24 -27.72 22.48
N ALA A 25 5.97 -28.04 22.21
CA ALA A 25 5.55 -28.23 20.84
C ALA A 25 5.79 -26.90 20.14
N PHE A 26 6.93 -26.81 19.45
CA PHE A 26 7.20 -25.76 18.48
C PHE A 26 6.12 -25.93 17.42
N VAL A 27 5.04 -25.18 17.56
CA VAL A 27 4.11 -24.90 16.47
C VAL A 27 4.95 -24.13 15.47
N THR A 28 5.67 -24.86 14.63
CA THR A 28 6.28 -24.32 13.43
C THR A 28 5.10 -23.98 12.53
N LEU A 29 4.53 -22.81 12.80
CA LEU A 29 3.71 -22.08 11.86
C LEU A 29 4.63 -21.88 10.66
N CYS A 30 4.57 -22.81 9.71
CA CYS A 30 5.00 -22.57 8.36
C CYS A 30 4.16 -21.38 7.92
N PHE A 31 4.70 -20.18 8.10
CA PHE A 31 4.37 -19.04 7.29
C PHE A 31 4.60 -19.51 5.86
N PHE A 32 3.54 -20.02 5.26
CA PHE A 32 3.43 -20.18 3.83
C PHE A 32 3.48 -18.75 3.31
N GLN A 33 4.71 -18.24 3.16
CA GLN A 33 4.98 -17.04 2.40
C GLN A 33 4.53 -17.39 0.99
N THR A 34 3.24 -17.20 0.70
CA THR A 34 2.75 -17.04 -0.65
C THR A 34 3.40 -15.77 -1.16
N THR A 35 4.64 -15.89 -1.61
CA THR A 35 5.23 -14.94 -2.54
C THR A 35 4.32 -15.00 -3.76
N LEU A 36 3.42 -14.01 -3.86
CA LEU A 36 2.72 -13.76 -5.11
C LEU A 36 3.79 -13.75 -6.20
N PRO A 37 3.60 -14.47 -7.32
CA PRO A 37 4.56 -14.41 -8.40
C PRO A 37 4.69 -12.93 -8.78
N ALA A 38 5.86 -12.36 -8.54
CA ALA A 38 6.26 -11.15 -9.21
C ALA A 38 6.17 -11.50 -10.69
N PHE A 39 5.24 -10.89 -11.42
CA PHE A 39 5.33 -10.84 -12.86
C PHE A 39 6.60 -10.06 -13.17
N ALA A 40 7.72 -10.78 -13.19
CA ALA A 40 9.05 -10.23 -13.40
C ALA A 40 9.07 -9.62 -14.80
N GLY A 41 9.29 -8.31 -14.88
CA GLY A 41 9.53 -7.60 -16.14
C GLY A 41 8.70 -6.33 -16.39
N ASP A 42 7.55 -6.13 -15.74
CA ASP A 42 6.75 -4.92 -15.92
C ASP A 42 7.09 -3.87 -14.83
N PRO A 43 7.53 -2.66 -15.20
CA PRO A 43 7.91 -1.63 -14.22
C PRO A 43 6.69 -1.06 -13.49
N VAL A 44 6.94 -0.53 -12.29
CA VAL A 44 5.94 0.16 -11.48
C VAL A 44 6.29 1.64 -11.40
N VAL A 45 5.33 2.48 -11.72
CA VAL A 45 5.42 3.94 -11.60
C VAL A 45 4.63 4.40 -10.38
N CYS A 46 5.25 5.19 -9.51
CA CYS A 46 4.58 5.95 -8.48
C CYS A 46 4.19 7.32 -9.05
N LEU A 47 2.89 7.58 -9.14
CA LEU A 47 2.35 8.91 -9.34
C LEU A 47 2.08 9.52 -7.96
N ASN A 48 2.95 10.43 -7.53
CA ASN A 48 2.70 11.19 -6.32
C ASN A 48 1.69 12.30 -6.65
N THR A 49 0.55 12.33 -5.97
CA THR A 49 -0.53 13.29 -6.25
C THR A 49 -0.83 14.15 -5.02
N THR A 50 -1.61 15.21 -5.21
CA THR A 50 -2.14 16.04 -4.10
C THR A 50 -3.03 15.26 -3.11
N LYS A 51 -3.47 14.05 -3.46
CA LYS A 51 -4.28 13.15 -2.60
C LYS A 51 -3.51 11.91 -2.11
N GLY A 52 -2.19 11.89 -2.33
CA GLY A 52 -1.32 10.76 -1.98
C GLY A 52 -0.82 9.97 -3.20
N PRO A 53 -0.08 8.88 -2.97
CA PRO A 53 0.56 8.13 -4.05
C PRO A 53 -0.39 7.12 -4.72
N ILE A 54 -0.25 6.98 -6.04
CA ILE A 54 -0.88 5.92 -6.84
C ILE A 54 0.23 5.13 -7.51
N TYR A 55 0.25 3.81 -7.33
CA TYR A 55 1.23 2.92 -7.96
C TYR A 55 0.59 2.21 -9.14
N ILE A 56 1.20 2.35 -10.32
CA ILE A 56 0.73 1.80 -11.58
C ILE A 56 1.76 0.80 -12.08
N ARG A 57 1.36 -0.46 -12.27
CA ARG A 57 2.15 -1.42 -13.06
C ARG A 57 1.93 -1.12 -14.54
N VAL A 58 3.01 -1.00 -15.29
CA VAL A 58 3.01 -0.68 -16.72
C VAL A 58 3.28 -1.95 -17.53
N PHE A 59 2.34 -2.35 -18.37
CA PHE A 59 2.33 -3.62 -19.11
C PHE A 59 3.19 -3.58 -20.38
N VAL A 60 4.47 -3.24 -20.26
CA VAL A 60 5.39 -3.11 -21.41
C VAL A 60 5.54 -4.42 -22.19
N SER A 61 5.40 -5.57 -21.53
CA SER A 61 5.41 -6.88 -22.16
C SER A 61 4.23 -7.12 -23.11
N MET A 62 3.08 -6.46 -22.86
CA MET A 62 1.83 -6.66 -23.60
C MET A 62 1.54 -5.54 -24.60
N VAL A 63 1.97 -4.31 -24.31
CA VAL A 63 1.77 -3.11 -25.13
C VAL A 63 3.04 -2.23 -25.14
N PRO A 64 4.14 -2.72 -25.75
CA PRO A 64 5.46 -2.10 -25.62
C PRO A 64 5.53 -0.66 -26.13
N ASN A 65 4.78 -0.31 -27.19
CA ASN A 65 4.82 1.04 -27.74
C ASN A 65 4.14 2.04 -26.80
N THR A 66 2.98 1.68 -26.28
CA THR A 66 2.17 2.53 -25.40
C THR A 66 2.82 2.64 -24.02
N GLY A 67 3.18 1.51 -23.42
CA GLY A 67 3.85 1.46 -22.12
C GLY A 67 5.21 2.16 -22.16
N GLY A 68 6.01 1.90 -23.20
CA GLY A 68 7.31 2.55 -23.40
C GLY A 68 7.20 4.06 -23.56
N ALA A 69 6.21 4.54 -24.34
CA ALA A 69 5.98 5.98 -24.50
C ALA A 69 5.57 6.67 -23.19
N PHE A 70 4.78 6.01 -22.34
CA PHE A 70 4.43 6.51 -21.01
C PHE A 70 5.69 6.59 -20.11
N LEU A 71 6.49 5.52 -20.06
CA LEU A 71 7.70 5.47 -19.25
C LEU A 71 8.75 6.50 -19.68
N ASP A 72 8.91 6.74 -20.98
CA ASP A 72 9.78 7.81 -21.50
C ASP A 72 9.34 9.19 -20.96
N LEU A 73 8.04 9.48 -20.89
CA LEU A 73 7.55 10.74 -20.31
C LEU A 73 7.76 10.82 -18.80
N VAL A 74 7.62 9.69 -18.10
CA VAL A 74 7.93 9.61 -16.67
C VAL A 74 9.41 9.93 -16.44
N GLN A 75 10.32 9.32 -17.20
CA GLN A 75 11.77 9.58 -17.10
C GLN A 75 12.15 11.02 -17.40
N ARG A 76 11.41 11.69 -18.30
CA ARG A 76 11.58 13.12 -18.62
C ARG A 76 10.99 14.07 -17.57
N GLY A 77 10.33 13.55 -16.53
CA GLY A 77 9.62 14.35 -15.54
C GLY A 77 8.37 15.07 -16.09
N PHE A 78 7.88 14.67 -17.28
CA PHE A 78 6.84 15.38 -18.03
C PHE A 78 5.52 15.54 -17.25
N TYR A 79 5.20 14.56 -16.40
CA TYR A 79 3.94 14.54 -15.66
C TYR A 79 3.94 15.41 -14.41
N SER A 80 5.08 15.94 -13.96
CA SER A 80 5.14 16.85 -12.82
C SER A 80 4.34 18.13 -13.10
N GLY A 81 3.48 18.52 -12.16
CA GLY A 81 2.60 19.68 -12.29
C GLY A 81 1.38 19.46 -13.21
N SER A 82 1.18 18.25 -13.76
CA SER A 82 0.00 17.94 -14.57
C SER A 82 -1.26 17.79 -13.71
N ALA A 83 -2.41 18.29 -14.19
CA ALA A 83 -3.68 18.18 -13.48
C ALA A 83 -4.54 17.00 -13.94
N PHE A 84 -5.39 16.49 -13.05
CA PHE A 84 -6.55 15.66 -13.41
C PHE A 84 -7.71 16.56 -13.86
N HIS A 85 -7.66 16.99 -15.11
CA HIS A 85 -8.59 17.97 -15.67
C HIS A 85 -10.01 17.41 -15.91
N ARG A 86 -10.16 16.09 -15.98
CA ARG A 86 -11.47 15.45 -16.15
C ARG A 86 -11.65 14.37 -15.09
N VAL A 87 -12.62 14.59 -14.20
CA VAL A 87 -12.95 13.69 -13.09
C VAL A 87 -14.43 13.38 -13.19
N GLU A 88 -14.74 12.10 -13.43
CA GLU A 88 -16.11 11.62 -13.58
C GLU A 88 -16.41 10.51 -12.54
N SER A 89 -17.64 10.03 -12.54
CA SER A 89 -18.03 8.87 -11.73
C SER A 89 -17.19 7.65 -12.08
N TRP A 90 -16.87 7.45 -13.36
CA TRP A 90 -16.24 6.24 -13.87
C TRP A 90 -14.74 6.33 -14.14
N CYS A 91 -14.13 7.52 -14.19
CA CYS A 91 -12.68 7.67 -14.32
C CYS A 91 -12.13 8.99 -13.79
N ILE A 92 -10.82 9.04 -13.64
CA ILE A 92 -10.03 10.27 -13.62
C ILE A 92 -9.12 10.30 -14.85
N GLN A 93 -8.99 11.46 -15.50
CA GLN A 93 -8.17 11.68 -16.69
C GLN A 93 -7.26 12.88 -16.47
N GLY A 94 -5.99 12.73 -16.86
CA GLY A 94 -4.93 13.71 -16.66
C GLY A 94 -3.73 13.49 -17.59
N GLY A 95 -2.59 14.07 -17.20
CA GLY A 95 -1.32 13.91 -17.92
C GLY A 95 -1.14 14.81 -19.14
N GLY A 96 -1.92 15.90 -19.24
CA GLY A 96 -1.68 16.96 -20.21
C GLY A 96 -0.57 17.92 -19.74
N PRO A 97 0.32 18.40 -20.64
CA PRO A 97 1.42 19.30 -20.28
C PRO A 97 0.91 20.55 -19.59
N ASN A 98 1.53 20.93 -18.47
CA ASN A 98 1.18 22.11 -17.69
C ASN A 98 -0.33 22.16 -17.33
N GLY A 99 -0.97 21.00 -17.15
CA GLY A 99 -2.40 20.90 -16.86
C GLY A 99 -3.34 21.20 -18.04
N ASN A 100 -2.82 21.38 -19.26
CA ASN A 100 -3.65 21.66 -20.43
C ASN A 100 -4.52 20.44 -20.82
N PRO A 101 -5.86 20.52 -20.77
CA PRO A 101 -6.76 19.41 -21.09
C PRO A 101 -6.69 18.97 -22.56
N ASN A 102 -6.17 19.82 -23.45
CA ASN A 102 -5.99 19.53 -24.88
C ASN A 102 -4.51 19.33 -25.26
N GLY A 103 -3.61 19.37 -24.28
CA GLY A 103 -2.18 19.33 -24.54
C GLY A 103 -1.71 17.95 -25.00
N VAL A 104 -0.64 17.96 -25.80
CA VAL A 104 0.02 16.79 -26.38
C VAL A 104 1.52 16.87 -26.10
N PHE A 105 2.21 15.74 -26.15
CA PHE A 105 3.67 15.76 -26.10
C PHE A 105 4.24 16.21 -27.45
N VAL A 106 5.15 17.17 -27.39
CA VAL A 106 5.92 17.68 -28.52
C VAL A 106 7.38 17.39 -28.24
N HIS A 107 8.07 16.75 -29.19
CA HIS A 107 9.49 16.49 -29.07
C HIS A 107 10.26 17.83 -29.02
N PRO A 108 11.10 18.07 -27.99
CA PRO A 108 11.76 19.36 -27.83
C PRO A 108 12.77 19.65 -28.95
N GLU A 109 13.38 18.60 -29.52
CA GLU A 109 14.40 18.74 -30.58
C GLU A 109 13.79 19.01 -31.96
N SER A 110 12.72 18.28 -32.31
CA SER A 110 12.13 18.35 -33.65
C SER A 110 10.91 19.27 -33.74
N GLY A 111 10.32 19.66 -32.60
CA GLY A 111 9.04 20.37 -32.56
C GLY A 111 7.84 19.52 -33.03
N GLN A 112 8.03 18.22 -33.27
CA GLN A 112 6.97 17.35 -33.78
C GLN A 112 6.12 16.76 -32.65
N VAL A 113 4.80 16.71 -32.87
CA VAL A 113 3.87 16.07 -31.94
C VAL A 113 4.06 14.55 -32.00
N ARG A 114 4.27 13.90 -30.85
CA ARG A 114 4.24 12.44 -30.78
C ARG A 114 2.81 11.94 -30.76
N ARG A 115 2.48 11.06 -31.69
CA ARG A 115 1.21 10.33 -31.75
C ARG A 115 1.47 8.83 -31.69
N LEU A 116 0.63 8.13 -30.93
CA LEU A 116 0.69 6.69 -30.76
C LEU A 116 -0.45 6.06 -31.57
N ARG A 117 -0.09 5.08 -32.40
CA ARG A 117 -1.05 4.19 -33.03
C ARG A 117 -1.79 3.41 -31.95
N LEU A 118 -3.08 3.14 -32.16
CA LEU A 118 -3.86 2.35 -31.23
C LEU A 118 -3.29 0.93 -31.10
N GLU A 119 -2.78 0.60 -29.91
CA GLU A 119 -2.22 -0.70 -29.58
C GLU A 119 -3.20 -1.49 -28.71
N ILE A 120 -3.89 -2.45 -29.31
CA ILE A 120 -4.87 -3.30 -28.61
C ILE A 120 -4.26 -4.66 -28.31
N ASN A 121 -4.29 -5.05 -27.05
CA ASN A 121 -4.06 -6.41 -26.61
C ASN A 121 -5.39 -7.05 -26.17
N ARG A 122 -5.75 -8.20 -26.76
CA ARG A 122 -7.05 -8.86 -26.51
C ARG A 122 -7.18 -9.44 -25.11
N ASN A 123 -6.07 -9.60 -24.39
CA ASN A 123 -6.07 -10.07 -23.01
C ASN A 123 -6.31 -8.94 -22.00
N LEU A 124 -6.34 -7.68 -22.45
CA LEU A 124 -6.62 -6.51 -21.63
C LEU A 124 -8.04 -6.02 -21.87
N SER A 125 -8.76 -5.73 -20.78
CA SER A 125 -10.14 -5.24 -20.80
C SER A 125 -10.34 -4.26 -19.65
N HIS A 126 -11.25 -3.30 -19.83
CA HIS A 126 -11.73 -2.39 -18.78
C HIS A 126 -12.70 -3.13 -17.83
N SER A 127 -12.26 -4.26 -17.30
CA SER A 127 -13.07 -5.21 -16.54
C SER A 127 -13.37 -4.77 -15.10
N GLY A 128 -12.79 -3.67 -14.64
CA GLY A 128 -12.96 -3.20 -13.27
C GLY A 128 -12.30 -1.83 -13.03
N PRO A 129 -12.34 -1.36 -11.77
CA PRO A 129 -11.59 -0.18 -11.36
C PRO A 129 -10.07 -0.40 -11.45
N GLY A 130 -9.31 0.69 -11.59
CA GLY A 130 -7.85 0.67 -11.59
C GLY A 130 -7.21 0.37 -12.95
N VAL A 131 -7.99 0.12 -14.01
CA VAL A 131 -7.45 -0.02 -15.37
C VAL A 131 -6.94 1.34 -15.85
N VAL A 132 -5.71 1.37 -16.37
CA VAL A 132 -5.03 2.56 -16.89
C VAL A 132 -4.88 2.46 -18.40
N ALA A 133 -5.37 3.47 -19.12
CA ALA A 133 -5.38 3.50 -20.57
C ALA A 133 -5.11 4.90 -21.12
N MET A 134 -4.62 4.96 -22.36
CA MET A 134 -4.33 6.23 -23.02
C MET A 134 -5.61 6.93 -23.46
N ALA A 135 -5.70 8.24 -23.20
CA ALA A 135 -6.73 9.09 -23.78
C ALA A 135 -6.38 9.43 -25.24
N ARG A 136 -7.42 9.67 -26.05
CA ARG A 136 -7.30 10.06 -27.45
C ARG A 136 -8.46 10.96 -27.87
N THR A 137 -8.30 11.62 -29.01
CA THR A 137 -9.38 12.32 -29.70
C THR A 137 -10.21 11.30 -30.50
N GLN A 138 -11.06 11.79 -31.40
CA GLN A 138 -11.86 10.92 -32.29
C GLN A 138 -10.98 10.03 -33.18
N ASP A 139 -9.80 10.50 -33.60
CA ASP A 139 -8.84 9.69 -34.34
C ASP A 139 -8.25 8.60 -33.42
N ARG A 140 -8.35 7.35 -33.86
CA ARG A 140 -7.87 6.18 -33.13
C ARG A 140 -6.36 6.24 -32.87
N ASN A 141 -5.59 6.89 -33.75
CA ASN A 141 -4.12 6.96 -33.66
C ASN A 141 -3.62 8.29 -33.08
N SER A 142 -4.45 8.98 -32.29
CA SER A 142 -4.13 10.32 -31.81
C SER A 142 -3.58 10.38 -30.38
N ALA A 143 -3.46 9.24 -29.68
CA ALA A 143 -2.97 9.23 -28.30
C ALA A 143 -1.56 9.86 -28.23
N SER A 144 -1.22 10.54 -27.13
CA SER A 144 0.05 11.25 -27.02
C SER A 144 0.67 11.14 -25.63
N CYS A 145 0.10 11.83 -24.65
CA CYS A 145 0.60 11.86 -23.26
C CYS A 145 -0.49 11.69 -22.20
N GLN A 146 -1.74 12.03 -22.53
CA GLN A 146 -2.84 11.94 -21.60
C GLN A 146 -3.29 10.50 -21.38
N PHE A 147 -3.66 10.18 -20.14
CA PHE A 147 -4.16 8.88 -19.73
C PHE A 147 -5.35 9.04 -18.79
N TYR A 148 -6.07 7.95 -18.58
CA TYR A 148 -7.12 7.86 -17.57
C TYR A 148 -6.99 6.60 -16.73
N ILE A 149 -7.53 6.67 -15.52
CA ILE A 149 -7.66 5.57 -14.57
C ILE A 149 -9.15 5.36 -14.30
N THR A 150 -9.62 4.14 -14.51
CA THR A 150 -11.03 3.78 -14.26
C THR A 150 -11.33 3.68 -12.76
N LYS A 151 -12.53 4.09 -12.37
CA LYS A 151 -13.12 3.98 -11.02
C LYS A 151 -14.17 2.87 -10.94
N GLN A 152 -14.57 2.30 -12.07
CA GLN A 152 -15.50 1.19 -12.18
C GLN A 152 -15.29 0.43 -13.50
N GLN A 153 -15.92 -0.75 -13.63
CA GLN A 153 -15.92 -1.49 -14.89
C GLN A 153 -16.47 -0.62 -16.04
N SER A 154 -15.72 -0.55 -17.15
CA SER A 154 -16.00 0.34 -18.28
C SER A 154 -15.79 -0.36 -19.63
N ARG A 155 -16.28 -1.59 -19.78
CA ARG A 155 -16.07 -2.45 -20.97
C ARG A 155 -16.54 -1.86 -22.30
N PHE A 156 -17.38 -0.83 -22.28
CA PHE A 156 -17.75 -0.07 -23.48
C PHE A 156 -16.54 0.61 -24.17
N LEU A 157 -15.40 0.72 -23.47
CA LEU A 157 -14.14 1.26 -24.00
C LEU A 157 -13.23 0.19 -24.62
N ASP A 158 -13.54 -1.09 -24.47
CA ASP A 158 -12.70 -2.19 -24.96
C ASP A 158 -12.53 -2.13 -26.49
N GLY A 159 -11.31 -2.42 -26.96
CA GLY A 159 -10.94 -2.34 -28.38
C GLY A 159 -10.81 -0.92 -28.96
N ASN A 160 -11.16 0.11 -28.19
CA ASN A 160 -11.16 1.51 -28.61
C ASN A 160 -10.04 2.35 -27.99
N TYR A 161 -9.43 1.87 -26.91
CA TYR A 161 -8.38 2.55 -26.16
C TYR A 161 -7.26 1.56 -25.78
N ALA A 162 -6.01 2.02 -25.84
CA ALA A 162 -4.86 1.21 -25.46
C ALA A 162 -4.75 1.16 -23.94
N ILE A 163 -5.07 0.01 -23.36
CA ILE A 163 -4.80 -0.28 -21.94
C ILE A 163 -3.33 -0.58 -21.82
N PHE A 164 -2.63 0.14 -20.93
CA PHE A 164 -1.19 -0.01 -20.75
C PHE A 164 -0.76 -0.23 -19.31
N GLY A 165 -1.68 -0.22 -18.36
CA GLY A 165 -1.34 -0.49 -16.98
C GLY A 165 -2.54 -0.76 -16.10
N GLY A 166 -2.22 -1.05 -14.84
CA GLY A 166 -3.18 -1.25 -13.78
C GLY A 166 -2.68 -0.65 -12.47
N VAL A 167 -3.57 -0.02 -11.72
CA VAL A 167 -3.28 0.44 -10.36
C VAL A 167 -3.09 -0.79 -9.46
N VAL A 168 -1.91 -0.89 -8.86
CA VAL A 168 -1.56 -1.96 -7.91
C VAL A 168 -1.64 -1.50 -6.45
N GLN A 169 -1.59 -0.20 -6.20
CA GLN A 169 -1.78 0.41 -4.88
C GLN A 169 -2.28 1.85 -5.03
N GLY A 170 -3.08 2.34 -4.08
CA GLY A 170 -3.57 3.73 -4.08
C GLY A 170 -4.94 3.93 -4.73
N MET A 171 -5.78 2.89 -4.85
CA MET A 171 -7.15 3.05 -5.36
C MET A 171 -8.00 4.01 -4.51
N ASN A 172 -7.80 4.05 -3.19
CA ASN A 172 -8.47 5.04 -2.33
C ASN A 172 -8.10 6.48 -2.72
N THR A 173 -6.84 6.72 -3.12
CA THR A 173 -6.40 7.99 -3.68
C THR A 173 -7.11 8.27 -4.99
N VAL A 174 -7.17 7.32 -5.93
CA VAL A 174 -7.93 7.46 -7.20
C VAL A 174 -9.38 7.87 -6.94
N PHE A 175 -10.06 7.27 -5.96
CA PHE A 175 -11.43 7.63 -5.60
C PHE A 175 -11.57 9.01 -4.95
N SER A 176 -10.50 9.51 -4.33
CA SER A 176 -10.47 10.78 -3.61
C SER A 176 -10.10 11.98 -4.49
N ILE A 177 -9.54 11.75 -5.68
CA ILE A 177 -9.22 12.79 -6.66
C ILE A 177 -10.49 13.58 -7.06
N ARG A 178 -10.36 14.90 -7.15
CA ARG A 178 -11.36 15.89 -7.55
C ARG A 178 -10.78 16.83 -8.62
N PRO A 179 -11.63 17.58 -9.36
CA PRO A 179 -11.13 18.63 -10.25
C PRO A 179 -10.19 19.58 -9.50
N GLY A 180 -9.03 19.87 -10.09
CA GLY A 180 -7.97 20.70 -9.49
C GLY A 180 -6.88 19.92 -8.76
N ASP A 181 -7.09 18.65 -8.46
CA ASP A 181 -6.01 17.78 -8.00
C ASP A 181 -5.03 17.47 -9.14
N GLY A 182 -3.77 17.23 -8.77
CA GLY A 182 -2.69 17.09 -9.74
C GLY A 182 -1.62 16.09 -9.33
N ILE A 183 -0.75 15.83 -10.29
CA ILE A 183 0.43 14.98 -10.20
C ILE A 183 1.59 15.88 -9.80
N LEU A 184 2.16 15.63 -8.63
CA LEU A 184 3.32 16.34 -8.09
C LEU A 184 4.60 15.79 -8.73
N SER A 185 4.73 14.47 -8.80
CA SER A 185 5.82 13.78 -9.50
C SER A 185 5.34 12.42 -10.04
N ALA A 186 6.09 11.89 -11.01
CA ALA A 186 5.92 10.55 -11.53
C ALA A 186 7.31 9.90 -11.60
N GLU A 187 7.50 8.75 -10.95
CA GLU A 187 8.80 8.12 -10.79
C GLU A 187 8.68 6.60 -10.98
N ILE A 188 9.65 5.99 -11.67
CA ILE A 188 9.76 4.53 -11.76
C ILE A 188 10.35 4.03 -10.44
N VAL A 189 9.57 3.28 -9.66
CA VAL A 189 9.94 2.80 -8.30
C VAL A 189 10.30 1.32 -8.25
N SER A 190 9.99 0.58 -9.30
CA SER A 190 10.49 -0.77 -9.54
C SER A 190 10.61 -0.95 -11.05
N ASP A 191 11.73 -1.52 -11.47
CA ASP A 191 12.00 -1.91 -12.86
C ASP A 191 11.39 -3.28 -13.23
N GLY A 192 10.62 -3.89 -12.32
CA GLY A 192 10.08 -5.24 -12.48
C GLY A 192 11.05 -6.35 -12.04
N ALA A 193 12.25 -6.02 -11.54
CA ALA A 193 13.18 -6.98 -10.93
C ALA A 193 13.14 -6.97 -9.39
N SER A 194 12.58 -5.92 -8.77
CA SER A 194 12.52 -5.75 -7.31
C SER A 194 11.07 -5.59 -6.80
N PRO A 195 10.68 -6.22 -5.66
CA PRO A 195 9.38 -6.01 -5.07
C PRO A 195 9.16 -4.52 -4.75
N PRO A 196 7.94 -3.98 -4.94
CA PRO A 196 7.63 -2.63 -4.49
C PRO A 196 7.91 -2.52 -2.98
N PRO A 197 8.32 -1.33 -2.48
CA PRO A 197 8.53 -1.12 -1.05
C PRO A 197 7.24 -1.50 -0.31
N GLN A 198 7.27 -2.62 0.41
CA GLN A 198 6.20 -2.96 1.31
C GLN A 198 6.13 -1.82 2.31
N GLN A 199 4.97 -1.15 2.40
CA GLN A 199 4.70 -0.30 3.54
C GLN A 199 4.88 -1.18 4.76
N GLN A 200 5.95 -0.91 5.54
CA GLN A 200 6.11 -1.49 6.86
C GLN A 200 4.82 -1.14 7.60
N GLN A 201 3.95 -2.13 7.77
CA GLN A 201 2.90 -2.06 8.76
C GLN A 201 3.64 -1.83 10.06
N ALA A 202 3.57 -0.61 10.58
CA ALA A 202 3.97 -0.34 11.94
C ALA A 202 3.16 -1.31 12.78
N GLU A 203 3.83 -2.34 13.29
CA GLU A 203 3.30 -3.24 14.29
C GLU A 203 3.01 -2.37 15.50
N GLU A 204 1.75 -1.93 15.59
CA GLU A 204 1.25 -1.10 16.67
C GLU A 204 1.37 -1.95 17.93
N ALA A 205 2.42 -1.66 18.70
CA ALA A 205 2.71 -2.37 19.93
C ALA A 205 1.44 -2.39 20.80
N PRO A 206 1.08 -3.53 21.39
CA PRO A 206 -0.12 -3.60 22.21
C PRO A 206 -0.05 -2.54 23.32
N PRO A 207 -1.15 -1.84 23.61
CA PRO A 207 -1.15 -0.80 24.62
C PRO A 207 -0.64 -1.37 25.95
N PRO A 208 0.23 -0.64 26.67
CA PRO A 208 0.82 -1.15 27.90
C PRO A 208 -0.27 -1.54 28.88
N THR A 209 -0.21 -2.79 29.35
CA THR A 209 -1.14 -3.32 30.34
C THR A 209 -1.13 -2.41 31.57
N PRO A 210 -2.29 -1.92 32.04
CA PRO A 210 -2.32 -1.08 33.24
C PRO A 210 -1.79 -1.89 34.43
N GLN A 211 -0.66 -1.44 35.00
CA GLN A 211 -0.10 -2.07 36.20
C GLN A 211 -1.05 -1.86 37.40
N PRO A 212 -1.27 -2.88 38.24
CA PRO A 212 -2.07 -2.72 39.43
C PRO A 212 -1.37 -1.76 40.40
N ARG A 213 -2.03 -0.63 40.71
CA ARG A 213 -1.56 0.30 41.75
C ARG A 213 -1.39 -0.47 43.06
N SER A 214 -0.16 -0.58 43.53
CA SER A 214 0.13 -1.10 44.86
C SER A 214 -0.49 -0.18 45.92
N ARG A 215 -1.51 -0.67 46.63
CA ARG A 215 -1.93 -0.08 47.90
C ARG A 215 -0.78 -0.25 48.90
N ARG A 216 -0.10 0.83 49.26
CA ARG A 216 0.62 0.92 50.54
C ARG A 216 -0.17 1.80 51.48
N GLY A 217 -0.54 1.22 52.61
CA GLY A 217 -1.25 1.88 53.69
C GLY A 217 -0.31 2.56 54.69
N ALA A 218 -0.96 3.47 55.43
CA ALA A 218 -0.80 3.79 56.86
C ALA A 218 0.53 4.35 57.39
N GLY A 219 0.41 5.52 58.04
CA GLY A 219 1.17 5.86 59.24
C GLY A 219 1.62 7.32 59.31
N GLY A 220 1.06 8.11 60.23
CA GLY A 220 1.66 9.39 60.62
C GLY A 220 0.67 10.44 61.13
N SER A 221 0.23 10.31 62.38
CA SER A 221 -0.45 11.33 63.17
C SER A 221 0.37 12.60 63.33
N GLN A 222 -0.26 13.79 63.22
CA GLN A 222 0.00 14.95 64.09
C GLN A 222 -1.06 16.05 63.85
N THR A 223 -1.75 16.42 64.92
CA THR A 223 -2.54 17.65 65.13
C THR A 223 -1.78 18.54 66.12
N PRO A 224 -2.16 19.81 66.40
CA PRO A 224 -2.82 20.88 65.61
C PRO A 224 -2.00 22.22 65.79
N PRO A 225 -2.51 23.48 65.62
CA PRO A 225 -3.62 24.07 66.39
C PRO A 225 -4.61 24.94 65.59
N VAL A 226 -5.74 25.16 66.27
CA VAL A 226 -6.87 26.03 65.97
C VAL A 226 -6.49 27.52 66.01
N GLN A 227 -6.99 28.32 65.06
CA GLN A 227 -7.21 29.75 65.25
C GLN A 227 -8.63 30.15 64.79
N GLN A 228 -9.29 30.90 65.66
CA GLN A 228 -10.66 31.40 65.58
C GLN A 228 -10.73 32.82 64.96
N GLY A 229 -11.86 33.13 64.32
CA GLY A 229 -12.42 34.49 64.10
C GLY A 229 -11.81 35.28 62.93
N LYS A 230 -12.55 36.03 62.09
CA LYS A 230 -13.81 36.79 62.23
C LYS A 230 -14.43 37.05 60.82
N PRO A 231 -15.67 37.55 60.72
CA PRO A 231 -16.40 37.81 59.47
C PRO A 231 -16.30 39.27 58.99
N GLN A 232 -16.95 39.56 57.85
CA GLN A 232 -17.15 40.85 57.12
C GLN A 232 -16.14 41.04 55.96
N ASP A 233 -16.49 41.53 54.78
CA ASP A 233 -17.53 42.51 54.45
C ASP A 233 -17.98 42.43 52.99
N SER A 234 -19.20 42.89 52.75
CA SER A 234 -19.81 43.17 51.45
C SER A 234 -19.25 44.44 50.81
N GLY A 235 -19.09 44.48 49.49
CA GLY A 235 -18.78 45.72 48.77
C GLY A 235 -18.97 45.61 47.25
N PHE A 236 -20.12 46.14 46.81
CA PHE A 236 -20.48 46.73 45.51
C PHE A 236 -19.88 46.19 44.19
#